data_AF-A0A0N4WEA6-F1
#
_entry.id   AF-A0A0N4WEA6-F1
#
_cell.length_a   1.000
_cell.length_b   1.000
_cell.length_c   1.000
_cell.angle_alpha   90.00
_cell.angle_beta   90.00
_cell.angle_gamma   90.00
#
_symmetry.space_group_name_H-M   'P 1'
#
loop_
_entity.id
_entity.type
_entity.pdbx_description
1 polymer ?
#
loop_
_entity_poly.entity_id
_entity_poly.type
_entity_poly.pdbx_seq_one_letter_code
_entity_poly.pdbx_strand_id
1 'polypeptide(L)' 'MDAKLINGSDPDKMEEILNRKGYTLETTVGQTKYGGLCPVWNDRATGPAGQGHEVEIDHIPHELFDDKL' A
#
# COMPACT_ATOMS: atom_id res chain seq x y z
N MET A 1 3.75 -4.32 19.02
CA MET A 1 3.37 -3.05 19.68
C MET A 1 3.84 -1.97 18.75
N ASP A 2 3.16 -1.84 17.61
CA ASP A 2 3.52 -0.91 16.56
C ASP A 2 3.19 0.49 17.06
N ALA A 3 4.25 1.27 17.30
CA ALA A 3 4.13 2.60 17.85
C ALA A 3 3.34 3.47 16.86
N LYS A 4 2.29 4.12 17.35
CA LYS A 4 1.52 5.10 16.57
C LYS A 4 2.51 6.15 16.02
N LEU A 5 2.69 6.17 14.71
CA LEU A 5 3.60 7.09 14.06
C LEU A 5 3.09 8.53 14.24
N ILE A 6 3.99 9.46 14.56
CA ILE A 6 3.65 10.89 14.70
C ILE A 6 3.18 11.45 13.36
N ASN A 7 3.76 10.97 12.26
CA ASN A 7 3.33 11.17 10.88
C ASN A 7 3.38 9.81 10.16
N GLY A 8 2.22 9.24 9.85
CA GLY A 8 2.11 7.96 9.14
C GLY A 8 0.70 7.39 9.19
N SER A 9 0.47 6.30 8.45
CA SER A 9 -0.79 5.57 8.42
C SER A 9 -1.21 5.07 9.81
N ASP A 10 -2.51 5.07 10.05
CA ASP A 10 -3.10 4.49 11.26
C ASP A 10 -2.91 2.96 11.26
N PRO A 11 -2.14 2.38 12.21
CA PRO A 11 -1.78 0.96 12.19
C PRO A 11 -3.00 0.05 12.28
N ASP A 12 -4.01 0.42 13.07
CA ASP A 12 -5.22 -0.39 13.28
C ASP A 12 -6.06 -0.46 11.98
N LYS A 13 -6.16 0.66 11.26
CA LYS A 13 -6.87 0.70 9.97
C LYS A 13 -6.12 -0.05 8.88
N MET A 14 -4.79 0.07 8.85
CA MET A 14 -3.98 -0.69 7.90
C MET A 14 -4.11 -2.19 8.14
N GLU A 15 -4.08 -2.63 9.40
CA GLU A 15 -4.29 -4.04 9.74
C GLU A 15 -5.66 -4.55 9.28
N GLU A 16 -6.73 -3.77 9.47
CA GLU A 16 -8.07 -4.12 8.97
C GLU A 16 -8.08 -4.26 7.44
N ILE A 17 -7.49 -3.30 6.71
CA ILE A 17 -7.46 -3.30 5.24
C ILE A 17 -6.65 -4.48 4.70
N LEU A 18 -5.50 -4.78 5.33
CA LEU A 18 -4.63 -5.88 4.94
C LEU A 18 -5.30 -7.23 5.21
N ASN A 19 -5.94 -7.40 6.37
CA ASN A 19 -6.68 -8.62 6.70
C ASN A 19 -7.88 -8.85 5.78
N ARG A 20 -8.60 -7.78 5.41
CA ARG A 20 -9.76 -7.87 4.51
C ARG A 20 -9.38 -8.22 3.07
N LYS A 21 -8.30 -7.63 2.55
CA LYS A 21 -7.94 -7.72 1.13
C LYS A 21 -6.81 -8.74 0.86
N GLY A 22 -6.08 -9.18 1.89
CA GLY A 22 -4.99 -10.17 1.80
C GLY A 22 -3.70 -9.64 1.15
N TYR A 23 -3.53 -8.31 1.04
CA TYR A 23 -2.33 -7.70 0.45
C TYR A 23 -1.24 -7.51 1.49
N THR A 24 -0.01 -7.33 1.02
CA THR A 24 1.16 -6.97 1.84
C THR A 24 1.37 -5.46 1.87
N LEU A 25 1.96 -4.96 2.95
CA LEU A 25 2.41 -3.57 3.06
C LEU A 25 3.92 -3.56 3.32
N GLU A 26 4.69 -2.95 2.42
CA GLU A 26 6.13 -2.78 2.57
C GLU A 26 6.45 -1.29 2.78
N THR A 27 7.09 -0.94 3.88
CA THR A 27 7.49 0.45 4.19
C THR A 27 9.01 0.57 4.21
N THR A 28 9.53 1.53 3.45
CA THR A 28 10.95 1.92 3.44
C THR A 28 11.08 3.41 3.76
N VAL A 29 12.29 3.91 3.95
CA VAL A 29 12.55 5.32 4.32
C VAL A 29 11.98 6.32 3.30
N GLY A 30 11.82 5.93 2.03
CA GLY A 30 11.34 6.82 0.96
C GLY A 30 10.05 6.37 0.27
N GLN A 31 9.48 5.22 0.64
CA GLN A 31 8.32 4.67 -0.06
C GLN A 31 7.51 3.75 0.85
N THR A 32 6.20 3.95 0.88
CA THR A 32 5.21 3.00 1.42
C THR A 32 4.52 2.35 0.22
N LYS A 33 4.60 1.03 0.11
CA LYS A 33 4.06 0.26 -1.01
C LYS A 33 2.99 -0.69 -0.52
N TYR A 34 1.74 -0.38 -0.85
CA TYR A 34 0.61 -1.28 -0.68
C TYR A 34 0.55 -2.28 -1.85
N GLY A 35 0.72 -3.56 -1.57
CA GLY A 35 0.69 -4.63 -2.56
C GLY A 35 1.94 -4.74 -3.42
N GLY A 36 1.76 -5.21 -4.66
CA GLY A 36 2.84 -5.50 -5.62
C GLY A 36 2.54 -6.75 -6.44
N LEU A 37 2.08 -7.81 -5.76
CA LEU A 37 1.45 -8.97 -6.37
C LEU A 37 0.11 -9.18 -5.66
N CYS A 38 -0.96 -9.34 -6.41
CA CYS A 38 -2.23 -9.74 -5.81
C CYS A 38 -2.06 -11.13 -5.19
N PRO A 39 -2.63 -11.40 -4.00
CA PRO A 39 -2.41 -12.65 -3.25
C PRO A 39 -2.80 -13.94 -4.01
N VAL A 40 -3.61 -13.84 -5.06
CA VAL A 40 -4.05 -14.95 -5.93
C VAL A 40 -3.38 -14.94 -7.32
N TRP A 41 -2.40 -14.07 -7.56
CA TRP A 41 -1.77 -13.93 -8.87
C TRP A 41 -0.69 -15.00 -9.10
N ASN A 42 -1.02 -16.03 -9.88
CA ASN A 42 -0.18 -17.21 -10.08
C ASN A 42 0.58 -17.26 -11.43
N ASP A 43 0.19 -16.43 -12.41
CA ASP A 43 0.58 -16.67 -13.82
C ASP A 43 1.79 -15.87 -14.34
N ARG A 44 2.45 -15.06 -13.52
CA ARG A 44 3.82 -14.50 -13.68
C ARG A 44 4.11 -13.51 -12.55
N ALA A 45 5.37 -13.35 -12.14
CA ALA A 45 5.80 -12.40 -11.10
C ALA A 45 5.59 -10.91 -11.43
N THR A 46 4.95 -10.62 -12.56
CA THR A 46 4.51 -9.31 -13.00
C THR A 46 3.05 -9.48 -13.39
N GLY A 47 2.14 -8.83 -12.67
CA GLY A 47 0.73 -8.73 -13.08
C GLY A 47 0.56 -8.07 -14.46
N PRO A 48 -0.62 -7.50 -14.79
CA PRO A 48 -0.67 -6.38 -15.72
C PRO A 48 0.13 -5.21 -15.11
N ALA A 49 1.46 -5.31 -15.14
CA ALA A 49 2.42 -4.51 -14.40
C ALA A 49 3.39 -3.82 -15.37
N GLY A 50 2.85 -3.37 -16.51
CA GLY A 50 3.56 -2.59 -17.52
C GLY A 50 2.94 -1.20 -17.65
N GLN A 51 3.75 -0.26 -18.16
CA GLN A 51 3.30 1.08 -18.54
C GLN A 51 1.96 1.04 -19.29
N GLY A 52 1.00 1.84 -18.84
CA GLY A 52 -0.36 1.88 -19.37
C GLY A 52 -1.45 1.32 -18.44
N HIS A 53 -1.07 0.71 -17.31
CA HIS A 53 -2.00 0.29 -16.24
C HIS A 53 -1.71 1.00 -14.90
N GLU A 54 -0.90 2.07 -14.95
CA GLU A 54 -0.55 2.91 -13.81
C GLU A 54 -1.15 4.31 -13.97
N VAL A 55 -1.47 4.94 -12.85
CA VAL A 55 -1.96 6.32 -12.80
C VAL A 55 -1.03 7.10 -11.89
N GLU A 56 -0.53 8.22 -12.38
CA GLU A 56 0.23 9.18 -11.58
C GLU A 56 -0.76 10.04 -10.78
N ILE A 57 -0.57 10.08 -9.46
CA ILE A 57 -1.38 10.88 -8.54
C ILE A 57 -0.45 11.86 -7.83
N ASP A 58 -0.49 13.11 -8.27
CA ASP A 58 0.28 14.20 -7.67
C ASP A 58 -0.56 15.03 -6.69
N HIS A 59 0.10 15.98 -6.02
CA HIS A 59 -0.53 16.95 -5.10
C HIS A 59 -1.25 16.28 -3.91
N ILE A 60 -0.77 15.11 -3.49
CA ILE A 60 -1.27 14.41 -2.32
C ILE A 60 -0.93 15.25 -1.07
N PRO A 61 -1.92 15.60 -0.22
CA PRO A 61 -1.65 16.30 1.04
C PRO A 61 -0.66 15.51 1.90
N HIS A 62 0.31 16.18 2.51
CA HIS A 62 1.36 15.51 3.31
C HIS A 62 0.83 14.76 4.55
N GLU A 63 -0.42 15.04 4.94
CA GLU A 63 -1.13 14.37 6.03
C GLU A 63 -1.95 13.15 5.57
N LEU A 64 -2.03 12.90 4.26
CA LEU A 64 -2.74 11.76 3.70
C LEU A 64 -1.79 10.58 3.54
N PHE A 65 -2.19 9.42 4.06
CA PHE A 65 -1.46 8.17 3.94
C PHE A 65 -2.38 7.04 3.46
N ASP A 66 -1.80 5.87 3.23
CA ASP A 66 -2.48 4.70 2.66
C ASP A 66 -3.64 4.15 3.52
N ASP A 67 -3.83 4.60 4.76
CA ASP A 67 -4.95 4.18 5.62
C ASP A 67 -6.32 4.73 5.19
N LYS A 68 -6.35 5.62 4.19
CA LYS A 68 -7.57 6.20 3.63
C LYS A 68 -8.07 5.50 2.35
N LEU A 69 -7.49 4.33 2.03
CA LEU A 69 -7.79 3.47 0.88
C LEU A 69 -9.08 2.63 0.98
#